data_AF-A0A149VI80-F1
#
_entry.id   AF-A0A149VI80-F1
#
_cell.length_a   1.000
_cell.length_b   1.000
_cell.length_c   1.000
_cell.angle_alpha   90.00
_cell.angle_beta   90.00
_cell.angle_gamma   90.00
#
_symmetry.space_group_name_H-M   'P 1'
#
loop_
_entity.id
_entity.type
_entity.pdbx_description
1 polymer ?
#
loop_
_entity_poly.entity_id
_entity_poly.type
_entity_poly.pdbx_seq_one_letter_code
_entity_poly.pdbx_strand_id
1 'polypeptide(L)'
;KLEGLAAQKDDLLHMGEMGIDQILVDEAQLFRKLSYATNQSDLRGVDPNGSQRAWDLFVKTRFLAKTDPTRPLIMASGSPITNTIAELWNVGRYMDLDALVARNLHEFDAWAANFGETRTELELQPNGLYKPVTRFTEFVNVADLMAMYRDFADVVQSDELARYVKLPSVKGGNRQIVVAESTEDFRAFQQTLAERMRAIEARSGRPQKGDDIILSVMNDARHGAIDLRFIAPWADDDPHSKLNVMIRKVFEIWHETSANRYTNPETGRAYDLPGAVQMIFSDLGTQASQ
;
A
#
# COMPACT_ATOMS: atom_id res chain seq x y z
N LYS A 1 -18.61 32.03 -12.06
CA LYS A 1 -18.51 31.10 -10.91
C LYS A 1 -17.14 31.21 -10.22
N LEU A 2 -16.81 32.40 -9.71
CA LEU A 2 -15.59 32.66 -8.92
C LEU A 2 -15.92 33.33 -7.57
N GLU A 3 -17.21 33.41 -7.22
CA GLU A 3 -17.68 34.03 -5.97
C GLU A 3 -17.63 33.08 -4.77
N GLY A 4 -17.37 31.79 -4.97
CA GLY A 4 -17.31 30.77 -3.90
C GLY A 4 -15.97 30.69 -3.15
N LEU A 5 -14.98 31.53 -3.49
CA LEU A 5 -13.68 31.57 -2.83
C LEU A 5 -13.57 32.70 -1.79
N ALA A 6 -14.63 33.48 -1.59
CA ALA A 6 -14.70 34.52 -0.56
C ALA A 6 -15.14 33.94 0.81
N ALA A 7 -14.58 32.80 1.20
CA ALA A 7 -14.59 32.42 2.61
C ALA A 7 -13.65 33.40 3.34
N GLN A 8 -14.08 33.91 4.49
CA GLN A 8 -13.32 34.81 5.34
C GLN A 8 -11.92 34.19 5.57
N LYS A 9 -10.91 34.74 4.89
CA LYS A 9 -9.53 34.31 5.09
C LYS A 9 -9.12 34.86 6.44
N ASP A 10 -8.99 33.94 7.37
CA ASP A 10 -8.40 34.13 8.67
C ASP A 10 -7.06 34.89 8.51
N ASP A 11 -6.83 35.93 9.32
CA ASP A 11 -5.62 36.79 9.31
C ASP A 11 -4.45 36.03 9.94
N LEU A 12 -4.12 34.88 9.34
CA LEU A 12 -3.13 33.93 9.82
C LEU A 12 -1.80 34.19 9.13
N LEU A 13 -0.73 34.18 9.94
CA LEU A 13 0.65 34.23 9.48
C LEU A 13 0.89 33.22 8.35
N HIS A 14 1.42 33.71 7.24
CA HIS A 14 1.81 32.89 6.10
C HIS A 14 3.22 32.33 6.30
N MET A 15 3.55 31.24 5.59
CA MET A 15 4.84 30.57 5.74
C MET A 15 6.05 31.50 5.53
N GLY A 16 5.92 32.51 4.66
CA GLY A 16 6.95 33.53 4.43
C GLY A 16 7.15 34.51 5.59
N GLU A 17 6.19 34.62 6.50
CA GLU A 17 6.23 35.50 7.68
C GLU A 17 6.71 34.76 8.93
N MET A 18 6.56 33.44 8.96
CA MET A 18 6.94 32.59 10.10
C MET A 18 8.45 32.37 10.24
N GLY A 19 9.25 32.70 9.20
CA GLY A 19 10.70 32.47 9.21
C GLY A 19 11.10 31.00 9.19
N ILE A 20 10.23 30.11 8.71
CA ILE A 20 10.55 28.68 8.52
C ILE A 20 11.61 28.58 7.42
N ASP A 21 12.67 27.83 7.67
CA ASP A 21 13.79 27.57 6.76
C ASP A 21 13.88 26.08 6.34
N GLN A 22 13.35 25.16 7.14
CA GLN A 22 13.40 23.72 6.90
C GLN A 22 12.11 23.00 7.31
N ILE A 23 11.71 21.99 6.54
CA ILE A 23 10.60 21.08 6.85
C ILE A 23 11.14 19.66 7.09
N LEU A 24 10.74 19.04 8.20
CA LEU A 24 11.00 17.64 8.50
C LEU A 24 9.68 16.87 8.42
N VAL A 25 9.66 15.81 7.61
CA VAL A 25 8.49 14.96 7.41
C VAL A 25 8.83 13.55 7.83
N ASP A 26 8.16 13.08 8.87
CA ASP A 26 8.10 11.67 9.21
C ASP A 26 7.00 10.96 8.40
N GLU A 27 7.12 9.65 8.25
CA GLU A 27 6.25 8.80 7.41
C GLU A 27 6.08 9.38 6.00
N ALA A 28 7.19 9.77 5.38
CA ALA A 28 7.25 10.46 4.10
C ALA A 28 6.54 9.71 2.96
N GLN A 29 6.29 8.41 3.11
CA GLN A 29 5.43 7.64 2.20
C GLN A 29 4.07 8.30 1.94
N LEU A 30 3.56 9.05 2.91
CA LEU A 30 2.31 9.78 2.85
C LEU A 30 2.31 10.95 1.86
N PHE A 31 3.47 11.40 1.38
CA PHE A 31 3.64 12.60 0.55
C PHE A 31 4.24 12.33 -0.84
N ARG A 32 4.39 11.06 -1.25
CA ARG A 32 5.09 10.72 -2.52
C ARG A 32 4.24 10.81 -3.77
N LYS A 33 2.92 10.99 -3.65
CA LYS A 33 2.01 10.97 -4.80
C LYS A 33 1.90 12.35 -5.44
N LEU A 34 2.96 12.82 -6.12
CA LEU A 34 2.89 14.03 -6.95
C LEU A 34 2.17 13.72 -8.25
N SER A 35 1.48 14.71 -8.80
CA SER A 35 0.89 14.63 -10.13
C SER A 35 1.97 14.68 -11.20
N TYR A 36 1.76 13.94 -12.29
CA TYR A 36 2.66 13.91 -13.43
C TYR A 36 1.92 13.57 -14.73
N ALA A 37 2.55 13.91 -15.86
CA ALA A 37 2.07 13.52 -17.18
C ALA A 37 2.76 12.22 -17.61
N THR A 38 2.00 11.36 -18.30
CA THR A 38 2.49 10.10 -18.86
C THR A 38 1.58 9.67 -20.00
N ASN A 39 2.16 9.06 -21.04
CA ASN A 39 1.40 8.37 -22.08
C ASN A 39 1.02 6.93 -21.68
N GLN A 40 1.46 6.46 -20.50
CA GLN A 40 1.27 5.10 -20.01
C GLN A 40 0.18 5.05 -18.92
N SER A 41 -0.86 5.89 -19.01
CA SER A 41 -1.94 5.95 -18.00
C SER A 41 -2.74 4.67 -17.84
N ASP A 42 -2.75 3.82 -18.88
CA ASP A 42 -3.47 2.54 -18.88
C ASP A 42 -2.68 1.40 -18.22
N LEU A 43 -1.39 1.63 -17.90
CA LEU A 43 -0.54 0.63 -17.29
C LEU A 43 -0.82 0.51 -15.79
N ARG A 44 -1.06 -0.72 -15.32
CA ARG A 44 -1.38 -0.95 -13.91
C ARG A 44 -0.18 -0.63 -13.03
N GLY A 45 -0.41 0.18 -11.99
CA GLY A 45 0.64 0.68 -11.10
C GLY A 45 1.15 2.08 -11.46
N VAL A 46 0.66 2.68 -12.55
CA VAL A 46 0.87 4.08 -12.89
C VAL A 46 -0.42 4.84 -12.60
N ASP A 47 -0.37 5.80 -11.68
CA ASP A 47 -1.49 6.70 -11.40
C ASP A 47 -1.00 8.15 -11.44
N PRO A 48 -1.24 8.88 -12.54
CA PRO A 48 -0.80 10.26 -12.70
C PRO A 48 -1.52 11.24 -11.76
N ASN A 49 -2.61 10.81 -11.13
CA ASN A 49 -3.39 11.66 -10.23
C ASN A 49 -2.67 11.81 -8.88
N GLY A 50 -2.03 12.96 -8.71
CA GLY A 50 -1.38 13.34 -7.46
C GLY A 50 -2.36 13.54 -6.30
N SER A 51 -1.80 13.63 -5.10
CA SER A 51 -2.52 14.04 -3.89
C SER A 51 -2.27 15.52 -3.59
N GLN A 52 -3.30 16.21 -3.08
CA GLN A 52 -3.16 17.61 -2.65
C GLN A 52 -2.10 17.77 -1.56
N ARG A 53 -2.00 16.78 -0.65
CA ARG A 53 -1.00 16.77 0.42
C ARG A 53 0.44 16.73 -0.11
N ALA A 54 0.72 15.88 -1.10
CA ALA A 54 2.02 15.86 -1.75
C ALA A 54 2.31 17.18 -2.48
N TRP A 55 1.34 17.68 -3.24
CA TRP A 55 1.49 18.94 -3.96
C TRP A 55 1.81 20.13 -3.02
N ASP A 56 1.09 20.24 -1.90
CA ASP A 56 1.31 21.27 -0.89
C ASP A 56 2.73 21.21 -0.30
N LEU A 57 3.22 20.03 0.08
CA LEU A 57 4.59 19.84 0.56
C LEU A 57 5.62 20.24 -0.52
N PHE A 58 5.38 19.86 -1.76
CA PHE A 58 6.30 20.16 -2.87
C PHE A 58 6.42 21.66 -3.11
N VAL A 59 5.30 22.39 -3.15
CA VAL A 59 5.31 23.85 -3.33
C VAL A 59 6.02 24.54 -2.17
N LYS A 60 5.75 24.12 -0.92
CA LYS A 60 6.43 24.65 0.27
C LYS A 60 7.93 24.42 0.22
N THR A 61 8.35 23.22 -0.14
CA THR A 61 9.77 22.87 -0.31
C THR A 61 10.44 23.74 -1.38
N ARG A 62 9.78 23.94 -2.53
CA ARG A 62 10.31 24.81 -3.61
C ARG A 62 10.36 26.28 -3.23
N PHE A 63 9.45 26.74 -2.37
CA PHE A 63 9.52 28.09 -1.81
C PHE A 63 10.74 28.24 -0.88
N LEU A 64 10.93 27.31 0.07
CA LEU A 64 12.06 27.34 1.00
C LEU A 64 13.41 27.26 0.28
N ALA A 65 13.51 26.42 -0.75
CA ALA A 65 14.71 26.28 -1.57
C ALA A 65 15.17 27.58 -2.26
N LYS A 66 14.27 28.58 -2.44
CA LYS A 66 14.65 29.89 -3.00
C LYS A 66 15.39 30.76 -1.98
N THR A 67 15.12 30.57 -0.68
CA THR A 67 15.70 31.35 0.40
C THR A 67 16.97 30.69 0.93
N ASP A 68 16.90 29.38 1.20
CA ASP A 68 18.04 28.55 1.57
C ASP A 68 17.98 27.21 0.79
N PRO A 69 18.86 27.04 -0.22
CA PRO A 69 18.85 25.84 -1.03
C PRO A 69 19.49 24.63 -0.35
N THR A 70 20.14 24.78 0.81
CA THR A 70 21.02 23.74 1.34
C THR A 70 20.26 22.51 1.82
N ARG A 71 19.15 22.67 2.55
CA ARG A 71 18.36 21.55 3.07
C ARG A 71 16.91 21.94 3.42
N PRO A 72 16.08 22.34 2.45
CA PRO A 72 14.70 22.80 2.71
C PRO A 72 13.75 21.68 3.18
N LEU A 73 14.10 20.41 2.91
CA LEU A 73 13.25 19.25 3.22
C LEU A 73 14.10 18.06 3.71
N ILE A 74 13.63 17.41 4.77
CA ILE A 74 14.11 16.11 5.23
C ILE A 74 12.92 15.16 5.26
N MET A 75 13.03 14.03 4.55
CA MET A 75 12.02 12.97 4.54
C MET A 75 12.54 11.75 5.27
N ALA A 76 11.80 11.29 6.28
CA ALA A 76 12.03 10.05 7.00
C ALA A 76 10.95 9.04 6.64
N SER A 77 11.34 7.80 6.33
CA SER A 77 10.40 6.71 6.06
C SER A 77 11.07 5.36 6.31
N GLY A 78 10.38 4.48 7.04
CA GLY A 78 10.76 3.07 7.15
C GLY A 78 10.37 2.22 5.93
N SER A 79 9.62 2.80 4.99
CA SER A 79 9.15 2.13 3.77
C SER A 79 9.26 3.07 2.57
N PRO A 80 10.47 3.49 2.16
CA PRO A 80 10.69 4.59 1.22
C PRO A 80 10.09 4.35 -0.17
N ILE A 81 9.83 3.10 -0.54
CA ILE A 81 9.11 2.71 -1.76
C ILE A 81 8.10 1.67 -1.33
N THR A 82 6.81 1.91 -1.58
CA THR A 82 5.79 0.94 -1.14
C THR A 82 5.34 0.03 -2.26
N ASN A 83 5.05 0.52 -3.48
CA ASN A 83 4.50 -0.38 -4.52
C ASN A 83 4.53 0.15 -5.96
N THR A 84 4.99 1.38 -6.24
CA THR A 84 4.97 1.89 -7.63
C THR A 84 6.27 2.54 -8.04
N ILE A 85 6.66 2.32 -9.29
CA ILE A 85 7.85 2.88 -9.90
C ILE A 85 7.85 4.43 -9.84
N ALA A 86 6.65 5.02 -9.92
CA ALA A 86 6.43 6.46 -9.85
C ALA A 86 6.71 7.06 -8.48
N GLU A 87 6.59 6.30 -7.38
CA GLU A 87 6.93 6.79 -6.04
C GLU A 87 8.41 7.16 -5.94
N LEU A 88 9.29 6.30 -6.45
CA LEU A 88 10.73 6.53 -6.41
C LEU A 88 11.14 7.74 -7.26
N TRP A 89 10.58 7.84 -8.47
CA TRP A 89 10.79 9.01 -9.32
C TRP A 89 10.27 10.30 -8.68
N ASN A 90 9.10 10.27 -8.05
CA ASN A 90 8.55 11.44 -7.35
C ASN A 90 9.41 11.85 -6.15
N VAL A 91 9.98 10.90 -5.39
CA VAL A 91 10.96 11.21 -4.35
C VAL A 91 12.19 11.91 -4.94
N GLY A 92 12.69 11.44 -6.09
CA GLY A 92 13.73 12.14 -6.84
C GLY A 92 13.33 13.58 -7.21
N ARG A 93 12.09 13.81 -7.61
CA ARG A 93 11.58 15.17 -7.88
C ARG A 93 11.53 16.06 -6.64
N TYR A 94 11.33 15.51 -5.44
CA TYR A 94 11.43 16.27 -4.19
C TYR A 94 12.87 16.62 -3.89
N MET A 95 13.75 15.63 -3.91
CA MET A 95 15.08 15.73 -3.32
C MET A 95 16.12 16.29 -4.28
N ASP A 96 16.04 15.94 -5.57
CA ASP A 96 17.09 16.24 -6.54
C ASP A 96 16.54 16.45 -7.96
N LEU A 97 15.64 17.44 -8.09
CA LEU A 97 15.01 17.75 -9.38
C LEU A 97 16.02 18.21 -10.43
N ASP A 98 17.02 18.99 -10.03
CA ASP A 98 18.02 19.56 -10.95
C ASP A 98 18.87 18.45 -11.58
N ALA A 99 19.24 17.43 -10.80
CA ALA A 99 19.91 16.23 -11.29
C ALA A 99 19.07 15.44 -12.31
N LEU A 100 17.76 15.33 -12.10
CA LEU A 100 16.84 14.70 -13.05
C LEU A 100 16.76 15.50 -14.34
N VAL A 101 16.69 16.84 -14.26
CA VAL A 101 16.67 17.72 -15.43
C VAL A 101 17.97 17.60 -16.22
N ALA A 102 19.12 17.67 -15.54
CA ALA A 102 20.44 17.57 -16.17
C ALA A 102 20.67 16.24 -16.92
N ARG A 103 20.04 15.15 -16.47
CA ARG A 103 20.09 13.82 -17.10
C ARG A 103 18.96 13.57 -18.12
N ASN A 104 18.08 14.55 -18.32
CA ASN A 104 16.86 14.40 -19.14
C ASN A 104 15.91 13.29 -18.65
N LEU A 105 15.81 13.12 -17.33
CA LEU A 105 14.99 12.12 -16.63
C LEU A 105 13.87 12.75 -15.78
N HIS A 106 13.63 14.05 -15.97
CA HIS A 106 12.60 14.81 -15.26
C HIS A 106 11.18 14.56 -15.80
N GLU A 107 11.03 13.86 -16.92
CA GLU A 107 9.77 13.34 -17.44
C GLU A 107 9.60 11.88 -17.04
N PHE A 108 8.39 11.50 -16.62
CA PHE A 108 8.13 10.15 -16.10
C PHE A 108 8.39 9.08 -17.17
N ASP A 109 7.92 9.28 -18.40
CA ASP A 109 8.07 8.29 -19.47
C ASP A 109 9.54 8.04 -19.82
N ALA A 110 10.37 9.10 -19.84
CA ALA A 110 11.81 9.00 -20.07
C ALA A 110 12.51 8.24 -18.93
N TRP A 111 12.13 8.52 -17.68
CA TRP A 111 12.66 7.82 -16.52
C TRP A 111 12.23 6.34 -16.49
N ALA A 112 10.94 6.07 -16.74
CA ALA A 112 10.38 4.73 -16.76
C ALA A 112 10.97 3.87 -17.89
N ALA A 113 11.27 4.44 -19.05
CA ALA A 113 11.95 3.73 -20.14
C ALA A 113 13.39 3.30 -19.79
N ASN A 114 14.08 4.04 -18.90
CA ASN A 114 15.44 3.73 -18.48
C ASN A 114 15.51 2.76 -17.30
N PHE A 115 14.51 2.78 -16.40
CA PHE A 115 14.58 2.05 -15.13
C PHE A 115 13.43 1.07 -14.91
N GLY A 116 12.39 1.08 -15.74
CA GLY A 116 11.21 0.23 -15.59
C GLY A 116 11.13 -0.86 -16.65
N GLU A 117 10.88 -2.09 -16.21
CA GLU A 117 10.51 -3.20 -17.08
C GLU A 117 9.05 -3.59 -16.87
N THR A 118 8.32 -3.70 -17.97
CA THR A 118 6.93 -4.16 -17.96
C THR A 118 6.86 -5.65 -18.29
N ARG A 119 6.05 -6.39 -17.54
CA ARG A 119 5.72 -7.78 -17.87
C ARG A 119 4.23 -7.99 -17.83
N THR A 120 3.77 -8.93 -18.65
CA THR A 120 2.37 -9.33 -18.73
C THR A 120 2.14 -10.56 -17.88
N GLU A 121 1.59 -10.30 -16.69
CA GLU A 121 1.15 -11.24 -15.65
C GLU A 121 -0.17 -11.95 -16.00
N LEU A 122 -0.34 -13.25 -15.80
CA LEU A 122 -1.70 -13.80 -15.67
C LEU A 122 -2.21 -13.59 -14.24
N GLU A 123 -3.23 -12.76 -14.09
CA GLU A 123 -3.83 -12.48 -12.78
C GLU A 123 -5.18 -13.16 -12.61
N LEU A 124 -5.38 -13.78 -11.43
CA LEU A 124 -6.65 -14.36 -11.05
C LEU A 124 -7.68 -13.24 -10.79
N GLN A 125 -8.78 -13.28 -11.53
CA GLN A 125 -9.90 -12.36 -11.39
C GLN A 125 -10.90 -12.85 -10.33
N PRO A 126 -11.80 -11.97 -9.83
CA PRO A 126 -12.84 -12.33 -8.87
C PRO A 126 -13.70 -13.54 -9.28
N ASN A 127 -13.90 -13.71 -10.58
CA ASN A 127 -14.66 -14.82 -11.17
C ASN A 127 -13.87 -16.14 -11.29
N GLY A 128 -12.62 -16.19 -10.80
CA GLY A 128 -11.76 -17.37 -10.87
C GLY A 128 -11.03 -17.57 -12.20
N LEU A 129 -11.22 -16.69 -13.19
CA LEU A 129 -10.53 -16.75 -14.48
C LEU A 129 -9.22 -15.95 -14.46
N TYR A 130 -8.25 -16.34 -15.28
CA TYR A 130 -7.02 -15.58 -15.45
C TYR A 130 -7.17 -14.53 -16.55
N LYS A 131 -6.69 -13.31 -16.29
CA LYS A 131 -6.60 -12.23 -17.29
C LYS A 131 -5.14 -11.78 -17.42
N PRO A 132 -4.62 -11.61 -18.65
CA PRO A 132 -3.32 -10.98 -18.84
C PRO A 132 -3.39 -9.51 -18.42
N VAL A 133 -2.50 -9.11 -17.52
CA VAL A 133 -2.37 -7.74 -17.04
C VAL A 133 -0.91 -7.34 -17.14
N THR A 134 -0.65 -6.29 -17.91
CA THR A 134 0.67 -5.69 -18.00
C THR A 134 0.87 -4.70 -16.86
N ARG A 135 1.98 -4.85 -16.14
CA ARG A 135 2.36 -4.03 -14.99
C ARG A 135 3.87 -3.79 -15.02
N PHE A 136 4.32 -2.71 -14.39
CA PHE A 136 5.74 -2.60 -14.03
C PHE A 136 6.05 -3.69 -13.01
N THR A 137 7.04 -4.52 -13.32
CA THR A 137 7.33 -5.72 -12.52
C THR A 137 8.70 -5.64 -11.86
N GLU A 138 9.68 -5.07 -12.55
CA GLU A 138 11.07 -5.05 -12.10
C GLU A 138 11.72 -3.71 -12.45
N PHE A 139 12.73 -3.36 -11.67
CA PHE A 139 13.64 -2.27 -12.01
C PHE A 139 14.79 -2.83 -12.84
N VAL A 140 15.09 -2.16 -13.95
CA VAL A 140 16.32 -2.38 -14.73
C VAL A 140 17.32 -1.27 -14.43
N ASN A 141 18.59 -1.51 -14.75
CA ASN A 141 19.68 -0.56 -14.43
C ASN A 141 19.72 -0.17 -12.95
N VAL A 142 19.46 -1.14 -12.06
CA VAL A 142 19.33 -0.94 -10.60
C VAL A 142 20.58 -0.30 -10.00
N ALA A 143 21.77 -0.61 -10.52
CA ALA A 143 23.01 0.00 -10.03
C ALA A 143 23.01 1.54 -10.20
N ASP A 144 22.66 2.03 -11.39
CA ASP A 144 22.61 3.46 -11.69
C ASP A 144 21.46 4.14 -10.94
N LEU A 145 20.30 3.48 -10.87
CA LEU A 145 19.16 3.96 -10.09
C LEU A 145 19.51 4.11 -8.61
N MET A 146 20.19 3.12 -8.03
CA MET A 146 20.63 3.15 -6.64
C MET A 146 21.76 4.14 -6.39
N ALA A 147 22.60 4.42 -7.39
CA ALA A 147 23.59 5.50 -7.29
C ALA A 147 22.88 6.86 -7.22
N MET A 148 21.96 7.13 -8.15
CA MET A 148 21.15 8.36 -8.14
C MET A 148 20.34 8.53 -6.85
N TYR A 149 19.77 7.43 -6.33
CA TYR A 149 19.01 7.49 -5.10
C TYR A 149 19.90 7.78 -3.87
N ARG A 150 21.09 7.17 -3.80
CA ARG A 150 22.04 7.36 -2.70
C ARG A 150 22.75 8.71 -2.71
N ASP A 151 22.69 9.46 -3.81
CA ASP A 151 23.19 10.84 -3.85
C ASP A 151 22.44 11.75 -2.85
N PHE A 152 21.17 11.46 -2.57
CA PHE A 152 20.34 12.27 -1.64
C PHE A 152 19.74 11.49 -0.47
N ALA A 153 19.83 10.15 -0.46
CA ALA A 153 19.22 9.31 0.57
C ALA A 153 20.27 8.55 1.38
N ASP A 154 20.15 8.65 2.70
CA ASP A 154 20.78 7.73 3.65
C ASP A 154 19.84 6.53 3.88
N VAL A 155 20.34 5.31 3.71
CA VAL A 155 19.55 4.08 3.71
C VAL A 155 20.16 3.10 4.69
N VAL A 156 19.48 2.87 5.81
CA VAL A 156 19.85 1.83 6.76
C VAL A 156 19.23 0.50 6.33
N GLN A 157 20.08 -0.48 6.03
CA GLN A 157 19.65 -1.82 5.64
C GLN A 157 19.38 -2.70 6.86
N SER A 158 18.60 -3.77 6.67
CA SER A 158 18.20 -4.68 7.76
C SER A 158 19.38 -5.36 8.46
N ASP A 159 20.47 -5.63 7.74
CA ASP A 159 21.70 -6.21 8.28
C ASP A 159 22.51 -5.20 9.11
N GLU A 160 22.49 -3.92 8.73
CA GLU A 160 23.04 -2.83 9.54
C GLU A 160 22.20 -2.63 10.81
N LEU A 161 20.88 -2.66 10.68
CA LEU A 161 19.95 -2.58 11.80
C LEU A 161 20.14 -3.75 12.78
N ALA A 162 20.45 -4.94 12.28
CA ALA A 162 20.73 -6.12 13.10
C ALA A 162 21.94 -5.97 14.03
N ARG A 163 22.81 -4.97 13.81
CA ARG A 163 23.88 -4.59 14.75
C ARG A 163 23.35 -3.91 16.01
N TYR A 164 22.18 -3.29 15.92
CA TYR A 164 21.56 -2.51 17.00
C TYR A 164 20.38 -3.22 17.65
N VAL A 165 19.68 -4.10 16.92
CA VAL A 165 18.51 -4.82 17.43
C VAL A 165 18.59 -6.31 17.17
N LYS A 166 18.19 -7.10 18.16
CA LYS A 166 18.07 -8.56 18.03
C LYS A 166 16.63 -8.93 17.71
N LEU A 167 16.38 -9.30 16.45
CA LEU A 167 15.06 -9.78 16.03
C LEU A 167 14.85 -11.24 16.47
N PRO A 168 13.63 -11.64 16.87
CA PRO A 168 13.31 -13.03 17.13
C PRO A 168 13.34 -13.84 15.83
N SER A 169 13.73 -15.12 15.93
CA SER A 169 13.67 -16.03 14.80
C SER A 169 12.24 -16.49 14.53
N VAL A 170 11.87 -16.60 13.25
CA VAL A 170 10.60 -17.19 12.85
C VAL A 170 10.68 -18.71 13.04
N LYS A 171 9.70 -19.31 13.73
CA LYS A 171 9.61 -20.77 13.88
C LYS A 171 9.51 -21.44 12.51
N GLY A 172 10.45 -22.32 12.18
CA GLY A 172 10.54 -22.95 10.85
C GLY A 172 11.23 -22.09 9.78
N GLY A 173 11.78 -20.93 10.15
CA GLY A 173 12.60 -20.06 9.28
C GLY A 173 11.82 -19.23 8.28
N ASN A 174 10.57 -19.58 7.96
CA ASN A 174 9.76 -18.93 6.93
C ASN A 174 8.30 -18.78 7.36
N ARG A 175 7.56 -17.91 6.68
CA ARG A 175 6.10 -17.81 6.82
C ARG A 175 5.44 -19.16 6.49
N GLN A 176 4.45 -19.55 7.28
CA GLN A 176 3.67 -20.77 7.05
C GLN A 176 2.40 -20.43 6.29
N ILE A 177 2.23 -21.02 5.10
CA ILE A 177 1.04 -20.80 4.27
C ILE A 177 0.05 -21.94 4.57
N VAL A 178 -1.13 -21.58 5.06
CA VAL A 178 -2.24 -22.52 5.26
C VAL A 178 -3.21 -22.36 4.10
N VAL A 179 -3.39 -23.43 3.32
CA VAL A 179 -4.29 -23.45 2.16
C VAL A 179 -5.64 -24.00 2.59
N ALA A 180 -6.70 -23.23 2.35
CA ALA A 180 -8.09 -23.71 2.44
C ALA A 180 -8.52 -24.22 1.07
N GLU A 181 -9.17 -25.38 1.04
CA GLU A 181 -9.68 -25.97 -0.21
C GLU A 181 -10.89 -25.20 -0.72
N SER A 182 -11.07 -25.18 -2.04
CA SER A 182 -12.22 -24.55 -2.67
C SER A 182 -13.41 -25.50 -2.65
N THR A 183 -14.54 -25.07 -2.09
CA THR A 183 -15.77 -25.87 -2.02
C THR A 183 -16.63 -25.73 -3.27
N GLU A 184 -17.60 -26.63 -3.44
CA GLU A 184 -18.56 -26.56 -4.55
C GLU A 184 -19.41 -25.28 -4.50
N ASP A 185 -19.87 -24.89 -3.32
CA ASP A 185 -20.66 -23.68 -3.12
C ASP A 185 -19.85 -22.42 -3.45
N PHE A 186 -18.56 -22.38 -3.08
CA PHE A 186 -17.71 -21.25 -3.43
C PHE A 186 -17.47 -21.18 -4.94
N ARG A 187 -17.29 -22.32 -5.62
CA ARG A 187 -17.19 -22.37 -7.09
C ARG A 187 -18.49 -21.92 -7.77
N ALA A 188 -19.65 -22.28 -7.24
CA ALA A 188 -20.94 -21.79 -7.72
C ALA A 188 -21.05 -20.27 -7.55
N PHE A 189 -20.64 -19.74 -6.39
CA PHE A 189 -20.58 -18.29 -6.17
C PHE A 189 -19.65 -17.58 -7.17
N GLN A 190 -18.48 -18.14 -7.50
CA GLN A 190 -17.59 -17.59 -8.52
C GLN A 190 -18.25 -17.47 -9.91
N GLN A 191 -19.14 -18.40 -10.27
CA GLN A 191 -19.92 -18.29 -11.50
C GLN A 191 -20.87 -17.09 -11.48
N THR A 192 -21.54 -16.82 -10.35
CA THR A 192 -22.39 -15.63 -10.20
C THR A 192 -21.59 -14.33 -10.32
N LEU A 193 -20.36 -14.29 -9.80
CA LEU A 193 -19.45 -13.15 -9.96
C LEU A 193 -19.06 -12.97 -11.43
N ALA A 194 -18.83 -14.08 -12.16
CA ALA A 194 -18.54 -14.04 -13.59
C ALA A 194 -19.67 -13.39 -14.39
N GLU A 195 -20.93 -13.75 -14.09
CA GLU A 195 -22.11 -13.18 -14.74
C GLU A 195 -22.26 -11.68 -14.46
N ARG A 196 -22.06 -11.27 -13.20
CA ARG A 196 -22.05 -9.86 -12.80
C ARG A 196 -20.98 -9.06 -13.54
N MET A 197 -19.76 -9.60 -13.64
CA MET A 197 -18.68 -8.97 -14.40
C MET A 197 -19.04 -8.79 -15.87
N ARG A 198 -19.56 -9.83 -16.54
CA ARG A 198 -20.00 -9.72 -17.94
C ARG A 198 -21.09 -8.67 -18.14
N ALA A 199 -22.05 -8.60 -17.22
CA ALA A 199 -23.12 -7.60 -17.28
C ALA A 199 -22.58 -6.16 -17.11
N ILE A 200 -21.57 -5.97 -16.26
CA ILE A 200 -20.89 -4.68 -16.10
C ILE A 200 -20.10 -4.31 -17.35
N GLU A 201 -19.35 -5.26 -17.93
CA GLU A 201 -18.57 -5.05 -19.15
C GLU A 201 -19.45 -4.75 -20.37
N ALA A 202 -20.64 -5.36 -20.44
CA ALA A 202 -21.60 -5.13 -21.51
C ALA A 202 -22.40 -3.82 -21.36
N ARG A 203 -22.31 -3.14 -20.22
CA ARG A 203 -23.07 -1.91 -19.96
C ARG A 203 -22.51 -0.76 -20.80
N SER A 204 -23.40 0.00 -21.43
CA SER A 204 -23.06 1.26 -22.08
C SER A 204 -23.30 2.46 -21.14
N GLY A 205 -22.38 3.41 -21.14
CA GLY A 205 -22.46 4.62 -20.30
C GLY A 205 -21.89 4.43 -18.89
N ARG A 206 -21.89 5.53 -18.11
CA ARG A 206 -21.37 5.53 -16.74
C ARG A 206 -22.36 4.86 -15.78
N PRO A 207 -21.88 4.13 -14.76
CA PRO A 207 -22.75 3.53 -13.74
C PRO A 207 -23.51 4.61 -12.97
N GLN A 208 -24.76 4.30 -12.61
CA GLN A 208 -25.61 5.13 -11.77
C GLN A 208 -25.55 4.69 -10.30
N LYS A 209 -26.05 5.53 -9.39
CA LYS A 209 -26.09 5.18 -7.96
C LYS A 209 -26.98 3.94 -7.76
N GLY A 210 -26.43 2.92 -7.12
CA GLY A 210 -27.13 1.65 -6.86
C GLY A 210 -26.84 0.58 -7.91
N ASP A 211 -26.22 0.94 -9.02
CA ASP A 211 -25.74 -0.06 -9.97
C ASP A 211 -24.62 -0.90 -9.38
N ASP A 212 -24.59 -2.17 -9.78
CA ASP A 212 -23.42 -3.00 -9.58
C ASP A 212 -22.24 -2.47 -10.41
N ILE A 213 -21.06 -2.46 -9.79
CA ILE A 213 -19.79 -1.98 -10.35
C ILE A 213 -18.67 -2.95 -10.00
N ILE A 214 -17.56 -2.90 -10.73
CA ILE A 214 -16.46 -3.85 -10.54
C ILE A 214 -15.90 -3.86 -9.10
N LEU A 215 -15.89 -2.71 -8.43
CA LEU A 215 -15.45 -2.61 -7.03
C LEU A 215 -16.38 -3.37 -6.08
N SER A 216 -17.69 -3.35 -6.32
CA SER A 216 -18.67 -4.12 -5.54
C SER A 216 -18.46 -5.61 -5.72
N VAL A 217 -18.28 -6.06 -6.98
CA VAL A 217 -17.96 -7.47 -7.29
C VAL A 217 -16.65 -7.91 -6.62
N MET A 218 -15.62 -7.08 -6.65
CA MET A 218 -14.33 -7.35 -5.99
C MET A 218 -14.48 -7.47 -4.47
N ASN A 219 -15.27 -6.58 -3.86
CA ASN A 219 -15.58 -6.67 -2.43
C ASN A 219 -16.31 -7.98 -2.12
N ASP A 220 -17.33 -8.33 -2.89
CA ASP A 220 -18.11 -9.55 -2.64
C ASP A 220 -17.27 -10.81 -2.81
N ALA A 221 -16.40 -10.83 -3.82
CA ALA A 221 -15.45 -11.91 -4.03
C ALA A 221 -14.47 -12.08 -2.86
N ARG A 222 -13.96 -10.98 -2.30
CA ARG A 222 -13.07 -11.02 -1.13
C ARG A 222 -13.78 -11.61 0.09
N HIS A 223 -15.00 -11.15 0.37
CA HIS A 223 -15.81 -11.66 1.48
C HIS A 223 -16.12 -13.15 1.30
N GLY A 224 -16.69 -13.54 0.16
CA GLY A 224 -17.02 -14.94 -0.12
C GLY A 224 -15.80 -15.87 -0.12
N ALA A 225 -14.62 -15.36 -0.52
CA ALA A 225 -13.38 -16.13 -0.47
C ALA A 225 -12.82 -16.34 0.95
N ILE A 226 -13.33 -15.61 1.95
CA ILE A 226 -13.02 -15.84 3.37
C ILE A 226 -14.05 -16.83 3.94
N ASP A 227 -15.33 -16.51 3.77
CA ASP A 227 -16.47 -17.34 4.18
C ASP A 227 -17.73 -16.88 3.43
N LEU A 228 -18.49 -17.82 2.86
CA LEU A 228 -19.70 -17.49 2.08
C LEU A 228 -20.78 -16.79 2.91
N ARG A 229 -20.78 -16.97 4.24
CA ARG A 229 -21.74 -16.32 5.14
C ARG A 229 -21.63 -14.79 5.16
N PHE A 230 -20.51 -14.22 4.71
CA PHE A 230 -20.39 -12.78 4.54
C PHE A 230 -21.20 -12.24 3.36
N ILE A 231 -21.59 -13.09 2.41
CA ILE A 231 -22.43 -12.73 1.27
C ILE A 231 -23.86 -13.24 1.44
N ALA A 232 -23.99 -14.48 1.92
CA ALA A 232 -25.26 -15.14 2.14
C ALA A 232 -25.31 -15.61 3.61
N PRO A 233 -25.86 -14.81 4.54
CA PRO A 233 -25.88 -15.16 5.97
C PRO A 233 -26.57 -16.49 6.31
N TRP A 234 -27.38 -17.01 5.38
CA TRP A 234 -28.06 -18.30 5.48
C TRP A 234 -27.26 -19.48 4.88
N ALA A 235 -26.06 -19.24 4.34
CA ALA A 235 -25.18 -20.31 3.89
C ALA A 235 -24.74 -21.18 5.07
N ASP A 236 -24.52 -22.45 4.79
CA ASP A 236 -24.06 -23.41 5.80
C ASP A 236 -22.65 -23.05 6.31
N ASP A 237 -22.36 -23.48 7.54
CA ASP A 237 -21.03 -23.31 8.14
C ASP A 237 -20.05 -24.30 7.51
N ASP A 238 -19.34 -23.84 6.48
CA ASP A 238 -18.34 -24.66 5.76
C ASP A 238 -17.09 -24.87 6.63
N PRO A 239 -16.83 -26.10 7.14
CA PRO A 239 -15.65 -26.35 7.97
C PRO A 239 -14.34 -26.13 7.22
N HIS A 240 -14.34 -26.10 5.89
CA HIS A 240 -13.15 -25.87 5.07
C HIS A 240 -12.94 -24.39 4.72
N SER A 241 -13.85 -23.49 5.11
CA SER A 241 -13.70 -22.05 4.88
C SER A 241 -12.41 -21.50 5.50
N LYS A 242 -11.83 -20.43 4.92
CA LYS A 242 -10.62 -19.81 5.47
C LYS A 242 -10.84 -19.30 6.89
N LEU A 243 -12.04 -18.79 7.16
CA LEU A 243 -12.44 -18.35 8.50
C LEU A 243 -12.36 -19.52 9.50
N ASN A 244 -12.98 -20.66 9.19
CA ASN A 244 -12.98 -21.82 10.09
C ASN A 244 -11.59 -22.48 10.22
N VAL A 245 -10.80 -22.51 9.14
CA VAL A 245 -9.40 -22.93 9.19
C VAL A 245 -8.59 -22.03 10.14
N MET A 246 -8.76 -20.71 10.05
CA MET A 246 -8.09 -19.75 10.93
C MET A 246 -8.54 -19.91 12.38
N ILE A 247 -9.85 -20.01 12.64
CA ILE A 247 -10.42 -20.21 14.00
C ILE A 247 -9.83 -21.46 14.63
N ARG A 248 -9.80 -22.59 13.91
CA ARG A 248 -9.19 -23.83 14.43
C ARG A 248 -7.73 -23.65 14.78
N LYS A 249 -6.95 -22.99 13.93
CA LYS A 249 -5.52 -22.77 14.18
C LYS A 249 -5.27 -21.83 15.37
N VAL A 250 -6.06 -20.76 15.50
CA VAL A 250 -5.98 -19.86 16.65
C VAL A 250 -6.32 -20.59 17.94
N PHE A 251 -7.38 -21.42 17.91
CA PHE A 251 -7.79 -22.22 19.05
C PHE A 251 -6.74 -23.28 19.44
N GLU A 252 -6.16 -23.97 18.45
CA GLU A 252 -5.06 -24.92 18.64
C GLU A 252 -3.86 -24.26 19.34
N ILE A 253 -3.38 -23.12 18.82
CA ILE A 253 -2.26 -22.37 19.41
C ILE A 253 -2.60 -21.89 20.82
N TRP A 254 -3.82 -21.40 21.04
CA TRP A 254 -4.26 -20.98 22.37
C TRP A 254 -4.22 -22.14 23.35
N HIS A 255 -4.78 -23.29 22.98
CA HIS A 255 -4.80 -24.48 23.83
C HIS A 255 -3.38 -24.97 24.13
N GLU A 256 -2.53 -25.12 23.12
CA GLU A 256 -1.13 -25.57 23.25
C GLU A 256 -0.29 -24.65 24.12
N THR A 257 -0.55 -23.34 24.08
CA THR A 257 0.27 -22.35 24.80
C THR A 257 -0.34 -21.91 26.12
N SER A 258 -1.57 -22.30 26.44
CA SER A 258 -2.34 -21.84 27.61
C SER A 258 -1.63 -21.97 28.96
N ALA A 259 -0.76 -22.97 29.11
CA ALA A 259 0.02 -23.19 30.34
C ALA A 259 1.40 -22.49 30.33
N ASN A 260 1.86 -21.98 29.19
CA ASN A 260 3.18 -21.37 29.07
C ASN A 260 3.27 -20.08 29.90
N ARG A 261 4.37 -19.94 30.64
CA ARG A 261 4.70 -18.74 31.40
C ARG A 261 5.78 -17.97 30.66
N TYR A 262 5.48 -16.72 30.34
CA TYR A 262 6.39 -15.79 29.69
C TYR A 262 6.89 -14.77 30.71
N THR A 263 8.14 -14.33 30.55
CA THR A 263 8.75 -13.31 31.39
C THR A 263 9.11 -12.09 30.56
N ASN A 264 9.07 -10.92 31.19
CA ASN A 264 9.59 -9.71 30.59
C ASN A 264 11.13 -9.81 30.53
N PRO A 265 11.75 -9.63 29.36
CA PRO A 265 13.20 -9.84 29.19
C PRO A 265 14.06 -8.78 29.91
N GLU A 266 13.53 -7.59 30.19
CA GLU A 266 14.26 -6.51 30.87
C GLU A 266 14.18 -6.64 32.39
N THR A 267 13.02 -7.03 32.92
CA THR A 267 12.77 -7.08 34.37
C THR A 267 12.81 -8.48 34.97
N GLY A 268 12.77 -9.53 34.13
CA GLY A 268 12.67 -10.93 34.56
C GLY A 268 11.33 -11.32 35.17
N ARG A 269 10.40 -10.38 35.36
CA ARG A 269 9.09 -10.63 35.99
C ARG A 269 8.20 -11.43 35.05
N ALA A 270 7.50 -12.43 35.58
CA ALA A 270 6.48 -13.17 34.84
C ALA A 270 5.29 -12.27 34.50
N TYR A 271 4.76 -12.41 33.29
CA TYR A 271 3.49 -11.77 32.93
C TYR A 271 2.34 -12.41 33.73
N ASP A 272 1.34 -11.59 34.08
CA ASP A 272 0.24 -12.01 34.96
C ASP A 272 -0.63 -13.10 34.31
N LEU A 273 -0.79 -13.04 32.98
CA LEU A 273 -1.55 -14.02 32.21
C LEU A 273 -0.63 -15.03 31.52
N PRO A 274 -0.89 -16.35 31.67
CA PRO A 274 -0.24 -17.36 30.84
C PRO A 274 -0.85 -17.41 29.44
N GLY A 275 -0.18 -18.09 28.50
CA GLY A 275 -0.64 -18.15 27.12
C GLY A 275 0.16 -17.26 26.18
N ALA A 276 0.36 -17.73 24.95
CA ALA A 276 1.00 -16.91 23.92
C ALA A 276 0.04 -15.81 23.45
N VAL A 277 0.58 -14.61 23.21
CA VAL A 277 -0.15 -13.57 22.48
C VAL A 277 -0.30 -13.99 21.03
N GLN A 278 -1.53 -13.87 20.50
CA GLN A 278 -1.83 -14.06 19.08
C GLN A 278 -2.31 -12.73 18.51
N MET A 279 -1.67 -12.26 17.44
CA MET A 279 -2.09 -11.08 16.69
C MET A 279 -2.72 -11.53 15.38
N ILE A 280 -3.98 -11.15 15.16
CA ILE A 280 -4.75 -11.49 13.97
C ILE A 280 -5.00 -10.20 13.18
N PHE A 281 -4.53 -10.18 11.94
CA PHE A 281 -4.77 -9.08 11.02
C PHE A 281 -5.88 -9.49 10.05
N SER A 282 -6.94 -8.68 9.97
CA SER A 282 -8.01 -8.86 9.00
C SER A 282 -8.18 -7.56 8.21
N ASP A 283 -8.34 -7.69 6.90
CA ASP A 283 -8.66 -6.61 5.97
C ASP A 283 -10.16 -6.26 5.98
N LEU A 284 -10.99 -7.17 6.49
CA LEU A 284 -12.36 -6.89 6.90
C LEU A 284 -12.29 -6.27 8.28
N GLY A 285 -12.38 -4.94 8.37
CA GLY A 285 -12.36 -4.25 9.65
C GLY A 285 -13.31 -4.90 10.66
N THR A 286 -12.95 -4.90 11.95
CA THR A 286 -13.91 -5.28 13.00
C THR A 286 -15.15 -4.41 12.84
N GLN A 287 -16.36 -4.97 12.98
CA GLN A 287 -17.58 -4.15 13.04
C GLN A 287 -17.29 -2.98 13.98
N ALA A 288 -17.28 -1.76 13.45
CA ALA A 288 -17.35 -0.60 14.32
C ALA A 288 -18.60 -0.82 15.16
N SER A 289 -18.45 -0.85 16.48
CA SER A 289 -19.59 -0.92 17.39
C SER A 289 -20.61 0.11 16.93
N GLN A 290 -21.76 -0.35 16.43
CA GLN A 290 -22.89 0.52 16.16
C GLN A 290 -23.34 1.18 17.46
#